data_AF-A0A4Q5QSD8-F1
#
_entry.id   AF-A0A4Q5QSD8-F1
#
_cell.length_a   1.000
_cell.length_b   1.000
_cell.length_c   1.000
_cell.angle_alpha   90.00
_cell.angle_beta   90.00
_cell.angle_gamma   90.00
#
_symmetry.space_group_name_H-M   'P 1'
#
loop_
_entity.id
_entity.type
_entity.pdbx_description
1 polymer ?
#
loop_
_entity_poly.entity_id
_entity_poly.type
_entity_poly.pdbx_seq_one_letter_code
_entity_poly.pdbx_strand_id
1 'polypeptide(L)'
;PESTMRRRYHNENYPSTLPFNKTTGEGYLDVNWPQGLKGPSTKTAVCRIGIMESNDGGYSWKDNGILIEDPQSRMILRPHNNGINFAGGVGDPSAVANGDYLYVFYGEYGYPKDYNPADYDTAVEWAGQCISMARIRLSDLADPVGKAQRWNGKNFAIASDGAGLPVSSLRIALKDGGGPASSPTAKYHWGPSVSWNNYLKCWVMLMAKAEGPSWKGGSIYISYNTNADLGEGNNSQEWSEPEMLLEKPGHIVWYPSLQPMNTKEEAANKFTSVNLGQKARLFFKDQYNGKSPYLSEYILEFSRNQ
;
A
#
# COMPACT_ATOMS: atom_id res chain seq x y z
N PRO A 1 19.21 0.44 -27.08
CA PRO A 1 17.79 0.09 -26.90
C PRO A 1 17.28 0.77 -25.63
N GLU A 2 16.42 1.78 -25.77
CA GLU A 2 15.78 2.42 -24.62
C GLU A 2 15.01 1.34 -23.85
N SER A 3 15.35 1.15 -22.58
CA SER A 3 14.78 0.10 -21.75
C SER A 3 13.33 0.45 -21.44
N THR A 4 12.39 -0.40 -21.83
CA THR A 4 10.99 -0.31 -21.40
C THR A 4 10.93 -0.24 -19.87
N MET A 5 10.29 0.79 -19.33
CA MET A 5 10.05 0.97 -17.91
C MET A 5 8.56 0.82 -17.62
N ARG A 6 8.24 0.20 -16.48
CA ARG A 6 6.87 0.13 -15.99
C ARG A 6 6.79 0.73 -14.60
N ARG A 7 5.72 1.49 -14.35
CA ARG A 7 5.49 2.16 -13.08
C ARG A 7 4.04 1.98 -12.68
N ARG A 8 3.82 1.69 -11.40
CA ARG A 8 2.48 1.70 -10.80
C ARG A 8 2.08 3.13 -10.48
N TYR A 9 0.80 3.43 -10.61
CA TYR A 9 0.24 4.69 -10.14
C TYR A 9 -0.87 4.44 -9.13
N HIS A 10 -0.99 5.40 -8.22
CA HIS A 10 -2.11 5.54 -7.31
C HIS A 10 -3.11 6.49 -7.96
N ASN A 11 -4.33 6.04 -8.25
CA ASN A 11 -5.37 6.83 -8.89
C ASN A 11 -6.54 7.06 -7.91
N GLU A 12 -6.70 8.31 -7.49
CA GLU A 12 -7.80 8.75 -6.62
C GLU A 12 -9.03 9.13 -7.44
N ASN A 13 -10.17 8.51 -7.13
CA ASN A 13 -11.43 8.71 -7.84
C ASN A 13 -12.54 9.17 -6.91
N TYR A 14 -13.56 9.78 -7.49
CA TYR A 14 -14.73 10.30 -6.80
C TYR A 14 -15.99 9.93 -7.58
N PRO A 15 -17.19 9.98 -6.98
CA PRO A 15 -18.44 9.81 -7.72
C PRO A 15 -18.59 10.75 -8.93
N SER A 16 -17.92 11.90 -8.93
CA SER A 16 -17.94 12.85 -10.06
C SER A 16 -16.96 12.51 -11.19
N THR A 17 -15.89 11.76 -10.91
CA THR A 17 -14.88 11.38 -11.93
C THR A 17 -15.06 9.95 -12.41
N LEU A 18 -15.72 9.12 -11.61
CA LEU A 18 -16.10 7.74 -11.95
C LEU A 18 -17.52 7.46 -11.44
N PRO A 19 -18.55 8.03 -12.09
CA PRO A 19 -19.94 7.88 -11.65
C PRO A 19 -20.43 6.44 -11.78
N PHE A 20 -21.30 6.02 -10.86
CA PHE A 20 -21.87 4.67 -10.89
C PHE A 20 -22.67 4.40 -12.16
N ASN A 21 -22.31 3.33 -12.86
CA ASN A 21 -23.03 2.81 -14.01
C ASN A 21 -23.87 1.61 -13.57
N LYS A 22 -25.20 1.76 -13.55
CA LYS A 22 -26.13 0.69 -13.14
C LYS A 22 -26.08 -0.55 -14.03
N THR A 23 -25.65 -0.41 -15.28
CA THR A 23 -25.58 -1.53 -16.24
C THR A 23 -24.34 -2.39 -15.98
N THR A 24 -23.20 -1.78 -15.68
CA THR A 24 -21.93 -2.49 -15.48
C THR A 24 -21.62 -2.75 -14.00
N GLY A 25 -22.23 -2.01 -13.08
CA GLY A 25 -21.90 -2.02 -11.66
C GLY A 25 -20.62 -1.25 -11.30
N GLU A 26 -19.98 -0.62 -12.27
CA GLU A 26 -18.72 0.13 -12.09
C GLU A 26 -18.96 1.55 -11.59
N GLY A 27 -17.94 2.14 -10.97
CA GLY A 27 -17.98 3.52 -10.46
C GLY A 27 -18.67 3.64 -9.10
N TYR A 28 -18.99 4.88 -8.72
CA TYR A 28 -19.40 5.19 -7.34
C TYR A 28 -20.68 6.01 -7.25
N LEU A 29 -21.52 5.64 -6.28
CA LEU A 29 -22.76 6.34 -5.95
C LEU A 29 -22.47 7.54 -5.04
N ASP A 30 -23.05 8.68 -5.36
CA ASP A 30 -22.93 9.88 -4.53
C ASP A 30 -23.98 9.92 -3.41
N VAL A 31 -23.92 8.94 -2.51
CA VAL A 31 -24.89 8.78 -1.41
C VAL A 31 -24.16 8.57 -0.11
N ASN A 32 -24.47 9.37 0.92
CA ASN A 32 -23.85 9.30 2.24
C ASN A 32 -22.31 9.32 2.20
N TRP A 33 -21.74 10.02 1.22
CA TRP A 33 -20.30 9.99 0.97
C TRP A 33 -19.51 10.63 2.12
N PRO A 34 -18.39 10.02 2.56
CA PRO A 34 -17.58 10.58 3.63
C PRO A 34 -16.87 11.88 3.23
N GLN A 35 -16.60 12.70 4.23
CA GLN A 35 -15.88 13.96 4.08
C GLN A 35 -14.41 13.70 3.70
N GLY A 36 -13.84 14.56 2.85
CA GLY A 36 -12.44 14.54 2.47
C GLY A 36 -11.54 15.46 3.31
N LEU A 37 -10.23 15.41 3.00
CA LEU A 37 -9.15 16.07 3.74
C LEU A 37 -9.27 17.60 3.82
N LYS A 38 -9.97 18.25 2.88
CA LYS A 38 -10.08 19.73 2.80
C LYS A 38 -11.33 20.28 3.50
N GLY A 39 -12.06 19.43 4.23
CA GLY A 39 -13.24 19.84 4.99
C GLY A 39 -14.57 19.36 4.40
N PRO A 40 -15.71 19.73 5.03
CA PRO A 40 -17.03 19.17 4.74
C PRO A 40 -17.54 19.34 3.30
N SER A 41 -16.99 20.31 2.56
CA SER A 41 -17.32 20.54 1.15
C SER A 41 -16.58 19.61 0.18
N THR A 42 -15.65 18.80 0.68
CA THR A 42 -14.86 17.87 -0.13
C THR A 42 -15.21 16.43 0.20
N LYS A 43 -15.07 15.57 -0.80
CA LYS A 43 -15.30 14.13 -0.68
C LYS A 43 -14.00 13.41 -0.48
N THR A 44 -14.02 12.35 0.31
CA THR A 44 -12.90 11.42 0.37
C THR A 44 -12.75 10.69 -0.96
N ALA A 45 -11.53 10.29 -1.32
CA ALA A 45 -11.26 9.58 -2.56
C ALA A 45 -11.50 8.06 -2.41
N VAL A 46 -11.60 7.38 -3.55
CA VAL A 46 -11.44 5.93 -3.68
C VAL A 46 -10.19 5.66 -4.48
N CYS A 47 -9.27 4.91 -3.88
CA CYS A 47 -8.00 4.60 -4.50
C CYS A 47 -8.10 3.36 -5.39
N ARG A 48 -7.42 3.43 -6.53
CA ARG A 48 -7.19 2.31 -7.44
C ARG A 48 -5.71 2.25 -7.80
N ILE A 49 -5.23 1.06 -8.09
CA ILE A 49 -3.85 0.83 -8.49
C ILE A 49 -3.85 0.44 -9.95
N GLY A 50 -3.17 1.22 -10.78
CA GLY A 50 -2.94 0.89 -12.18
C GLY A 50 -1.46 0.83 -12.52
N ILE A 51 -1.17 0.50 -13.78
CA ILE A 51 0.19 0.43 -14.29
C ILE A 51 0.31 1.16 -15.62
N MET A 52 1.43 1.85 -15.77
CA MET A 52 1.79 2.56 -16.99
C MET A 52 3.16 2.12 -17.47
N GLU A 53 3.39 2.27 -18.77
CA GLU A 53 4.61 1.89 -19.47
C GLU A 53 5.21 3.08 -20.18
N SER A 54 6.54 3.17 -20.15
CA SER A 54 7.33 4.10 -20.93
C SER A 54 8.34 3.33 -21.77
N ASN A 55 8.46 3.70 -23.03
CA ASN A 55 9.44 3.13 -23.97
C ASN A 55 10.56 4.11 -24.33
N ASP A 56 10.61 5.26 -23.65
CA ASP A 56 11.54 6.36 -23.90
C ASP A 56 12.28 6.78 -22.62
N GLY A 57 12.57 5.85 -21.71
CA GLY A 57 13.31 6.20 -20.48
C GLY A 57 12.55 7.14 -19.54
N GLY A 58 11.23 7.21 -19.65
CA GLY A 58 10.33 7.86 -18.70
C GLY A 58 9.86 9.25 -19.11
N TYR A 59 10.17 9.69 -20.34
CA TYR A 59 9.72 10.98 -20.87
C TYR A 59 8.21 10.99 -21.16
N SER A 60 7.66 9.89 -21.68
CA SER A 60 6.24 9.70 -21.90
C SER A 60 5.75 8.38 -21.32
N TRP A 61 4.47 8.36 -20.94
CA TRP A 61 3.83 7.22 -20.28
C TRP A 61 2.51 6.89 -20.96
N LYS A 62 2.33 5.62 -21.30
CA LYS A 62 1.06 5.04 -21.72
C LYS A 62 0.44 4.32 -20.53
N ASP A 63 -0.81 4.67 -20.20
CA ASP A 63 -1.60 3.91 -19.25
C ASP A 63 -1.98 2.55 -19.85
N ASN A 64 -1.65 1.47 -19.15
CA ASN A 64 -2.02 0.11 -19.54
C ASN A 64 -3.31 -0.35 -18.83
N GLY A 65 -3.78 0.37 -17.81
CA GLY A 65 -5.03 0.11 -17.12
C GLY A 65 -4.86 -0.25 -15.65
N ILE A 66 -6.00 -0.60 -15.04
CA ILE A 66 -6.14 -0.87 -13.60
C ILE A 66 -5.73 -2.32 -13.30
N LEU A 67 -4.86 -2.47 -12.29
CA LEU A 67 -4.45 -3.75 -11.72
C LEU A 67 -5.44 -4.21 -10.64
N ILE A 68 -5.81 -3.29 -9.74
CA ILE A 68 -6.57 -3.59 -8.52
C ILE A 68 -7.46 -2.38 -8.22
N GLU A 69 -8.75 -2.63 -7.98
CA GLU A 69 -9.75 -1.63 -7.58
C GLU A 69 -10.83 -2.27 -6.73
N ASP A 70 -11.65 -1.50 -6.01
CA ASP A 70 -12.79 -2.05 -5.28
C ASP A 70 -14.11 -1.52 -5.87
N PRO A 71 -15.16 -2.36 -5.96
CA PRO A 71 -16.47 -1.92 -6.41
C PRO A 71 -17.18 -1.06 -5.36
N GLN A 72 -18.27 -0.40 -5.77
CA GLN A 72 -19.13 0.41 -4.91
C GLN A 72 -19.59 -0.33 -3.63
N SER A 73 -19.82 -1.65 -3.71
CA SER A 73 -20.29 -2.42 -2.55
C SER A 73 -19.29 -2.47 -1.41
N ARG A 74 -18.01 -2.13 -1.64
CA ARG A 74 -16.97 -2.11 -0.60
C ARG A 74 -16.71 -0.73 -0.02
N MET A 75 -17.44 0.29 -0.47
CA MET A 75 -17.30 1.65 0.06
C MET A 75 -17.93 1.76 1.44
N ILE A 76 -17.15 2.17 2.42
CA ILE A 76 -17.59 2.43 3.79
C ILE A 76 -18.09 3.88 3.84
N LEU A 77 -19.40 4.03 3.90
CA LEU A 77 -20.10 5.32 3.83
C LEU A 77 -20.42 5.86 5.23
N ARG A 78 -20.98 7.07 5.28
CA ARG A 78 -21.57 7.61 6.51
C ARG A 78 -22.81 6.79 6.93
N PRO A 79 -23.07 6.64 8.24
CA PRO A 79 -22.42 7.35 9.36
C PRO A 79 -21.12 6.71 9.87
N HIS A 80 -20.71 5.55 9.34
CA HIS A 80 -19.62 4.77 9.90
C HIS A 80 -18.22 5.31 9.57
N ASN A 81 -18.03 5.86 8.36
CA ASN A 81 -16.75 6.43 7.97
C ASN A 81 -16.61 7.91 8.36
N ASN A 82 -15.70 8.15 9.32
CA ASN A 82 -15.36 9.46 9.86
C ASN A 82 -13.84 9.74 9.81
N GLY A 83 -13.05 8.87 9.17
CA GLY A 83 -11.58 8.93 9.15
C GLY A 83 -10.99 9.95 8.17
N ILE A 84 -11.81 10.51 7.28
CA ILE A 84 -11.50 11.53 6.24
C ILE A 84 -10.36 11.17 5.25
N ASN A 85 -9.94 9.90 5.28
CA ASN A 85 -8.83 9.33 4.54
C ASN A 85 -9.29 8.85 3.15
N PHE A 86 -9.92 7.67 3.10
CA PHE A 86 -10.56 7.09 1.91
C PHE A 86 -11.97 6.58 2.24
N ALA A 87 -12.85 6.53 1.24
CA ALA A 87 -14.16 5.85 1.35
C ALA A 87 -14.00 4.33 1.27
N GLY A 88 -12.88 3.85 0.72
CA GLY A 88 -12.59 2.45 0.45
C GLY A 88 -11.50 2.37 -0.62
N GLY A 89 -11.37 1.20 -1.25
CA GLY A 89 -10.41 1.00 -2.33
C GLY A 89 -9.07 0.49 -1.84
N VAL A 90 -8.10 0.55 -2.74
CA VAL A 90 -6.74 0.02 -2.55
C VAL A 90 -5.72 1.07 -2.94
N GLY A 91 -4.76 1.33 -2.05
CA GLY A 91 -3.86 2.47 -2.21
C GLY A 91 -2.42 2.21 -1.80
N ASP A 92 -1.62 3.27 -1.95
CA ASP A 92 -0.22 3.36 -1.53
C ASP A 92 0.66 2.16 -1.96
N PRO A 93 0.70 1.82 -3.26
CA PRO A 93 1.30 0.58 -3.71
C PRO A 93 2.84 0.58 -3.67
N SER A 94 3.42 -0.50 -3.15
CA SER A 94 4.80 -0.94 -3.41
C SER A 94 4.81 -2.25 -4.17
N ALA A 95 5.88 -2.57 -4.90
CA ALA A 95 5.93 -3.78 -5.69
C ALA A 95 7.35 -4.17 -6.06
N VAL A 96 7.54 -5.48 -6.16
CA VAL A 96 8.80 -6.14 -6.49
C VAL A 96 8.53 -7.26 -7.49
N ALA A 97 9.47 -7.49 -8.40
CA ALA A 97 9.45 -8.65 -9.28
C ALA A 97 10.15 -9.82 -8.57
N ASN A 98 9.52 -10.99 -8.58
CA ASN A 98 10.06 -12.22 -7.99
C ASN A 98 9.56 -13.41 -8.81
N GLY A 99 10.47 -14.15 -9.43
CA GLY A 99 10.13 -15.13 -10.47
C GLY A 99 9.38 -14.48 -11.64
N ASP A 100 8.31 -15.14 -12.11
CA ASP A 100 7.49 -14.68 -13.24
C ASP A 100 6.40 -13.66 -12.86
N TYR A 101 6.40 -13.19 -11.61
CA TYR A 101 5.32 -12.35 -11.08
C TYR A 101 5.82 -10.99 -10.59
N LEU A 102 4.97 -9.98 -10.73
CA LEU A 102 5.02 -8.75 -9.97
C LEU A 102 4.13 -8.91 -8.74
N TYR A 103 4.72 -8.81 -7.55
CA TYR A 103 4.01 -8.78 -6.28
C TYR A 103 3.73 -7.34 -5.90
N VAL A 104 2.47 -6.99 -5.66
CA VAL A 104 2.01 -5.66 -5.28
C VAL A 104 1.54 -5.69 -3.84
N PHE A 105 2.17 -4.86 -3.01
CA PHE A 105 1.83 -4.59 -1.62
C PHE A 105 1.07 -3.28 -1.56
N TYR A 106 -0.03 -3.22 -0.83
CA TYR A 106 -0.89 -2.05 -0.84
C TYR A 106 -1.71 -1.94 0.44
N GLY A 107 -2.17 -0.73 0.76
CA GLY A 107 -3.16 -0.52 1.82
C GLY A 107 -4.55 -0.94 1.34
N GLU A 108 -5.19 -1.82 2.09
CA GLU A 108 -6.58 -2.24 1.88
C GLU A 108 -7.48 -1.35 2.73
N TYR A 109 -8.39 -0.60 2.07
CA TYR A 109 -9.25 0.38 2.72
C TYR A 109 -10.75 0.07 2.56
N GLY A 110 -11.12 -0.78 1.60
CA GLY A 110 -12.50 -1.23 1.41
C GLY A 110 -12.99 -2.17 2.52
N TYR A 111 -14.30 -2.22 2.72
CA TYR A 111 -14.90 -3.22 3.61
C TYR A 111 -14.68 -4.63 3.04
N PRO A 112 -14.37 -5.66 3.85
CA PRO A 112 -13.99 -6.99 3.33
C PRO A 112 -15.16 -7.84 2.81
N LYS A 113 -16.38 -7.33 2.92
CA LYS A 113 -17.61 -7.89 2.36
C LYS A 113 -18.44 -6.76 1.76
N ASP A 114 -19.62 -7.09 1.21
CA ASP A 114 -20.58 -6.06 0.83
C ASP A 114 -20.97 -5.22 2.06
N TYR A 115 -20.71 -3.92 1.98
CA TYR A 115 -21.02 -2.95 3.00
C TYR A 115 -22.53 -2.74 3.06
N ASN A 116 -23.10 -3.00 4.23
CA ASN A 116 -24.45 -2.61 4.57
C ASN A 116 -24.43 -1.86 5.91
N PRO A 117 -25.01 -0.65 5.99
CA PRO A 117 -25.00 0.12 7.22
C PRO A 117 -25.73 -0.58 8.38
N ALA A 118 -26.66 -1.50 8.11
CA ALA A 118 -27.41 -2.21 9.15
C ALA A 118 -26.59 -3.31 9.85
N ASP A 119 -25.54 -3.84 9.21
CA ASP A 119 -24.73 -4.95 9.72
C ASP A 119 -23.24 -4.60 9.84
N TYR A 120 -22.93 -3.30 9.78
CA TYR A 120 -21.58 -2.79 9.89
C TYR A 120 -20.97 -3.18 11.25
N ASP A 121 -19.76 -3.73 11.18
CA ASP A 121 -18.96 -4.13 12.32
C ASP A 121 -17.52 -3.62 12.16
N THR A 122 -17.05 -2.86 13.15
CA THR A 122 -15.71 -2.29 13.20
C THR A 122 -14.62 -3.36 13.30
N ALA A 123 -14.91 -4.49 13.95
CA ALA A 123 -13.98 -5.61 14.05
C ALA A 123 -13.83 -6.33 12.70
N VAL A 124 -14.92 -6.43 11.94
CA VAL A 124 -14.89 -6.96 10.57
C VAL A 124 -14.07 -6.04 9.66
N GLU A 125 -14.31 -4.72 9.71
CA GLU A 125 -13.50 -3.77 8.94
C GLU A 125 -12.01 -3.87 9.30
N TRP A 126 -11.68 -3.80 10.60
CA TRP A 126 -10.30 -3.92 11.09
C TRP A 126 -9.62 -5.21 10.61
N ALA A 127 -10.33 -6.34 10.64
CA ALA A 127 -9.79 -7.62 10.21
C ALA A 127 -9.46 -7.65 8.70
N GLY A 128 -10.17 -6.87 7.90
CA GLY A 128 -10.03 -6.78 6.44
C GLY A 128 -9.08 -5.70 5.95
N GLN A 129 -8.37 -4.99 6.82
CA GLN A 129 -7.54 -3.84 6.44
C GLN A 129 -6.07 -3.98 6.89
N CYS A 130 -5.28 -2.93 6.66
CA CYS A 130 -3.82 -2.86 6.73
C CYS A 130 -3.18 -3.21 5.37
N ILE A 131 -1.96 -3.75 5.39
CA ILE A 131 -1.18 -4.05 4.20
C ILE A 131 -1.57 -5.43 3.66
N SER A 132 -2.06 -5.45 2.43
CA SER A 132 -2.44 -6.64 1.67
C SER A 132 -1.46 -6.91 0.52
N MET A 133 -1.60 -8.09 -0.08
CA MET A 133 -0.79 -8.52 -1.22
C MET A 133 -1.65 -9.05 -2.37
N ALA A 134 -1.23 -8.68 -3.58
CA ALA A 134 -1.68 -9.27 -4.82
C ALA A 134 -0.49 -9.60 -5.71
N ARG A 135 -0.70 -10.39 -6.76
CA ARG A 135 0.30 -10.60 -7.80
C ARG A 135 -0.33 -10.65 -9.19
N ILE A 136 0.49 -10.35 -10.19
CA ILE A 136 0.16 -10.48 -11.61
C ILE A 136 1.39 -11.03 -12.33
N ARG A 137 1.20 -11.81 -13.41
CA ARG A 137 2.35 -12.27 -14.21
C ARG A 137 3.02 -11.08 -14.88
N LEU A 138 4.34 -11.11 -14.99
CA LEU A 138 5.10 -10.08 -15.69
C LEU A 138 4.71 -9.98 -17.18
N SER A 139 4.32 -11.10 -17.79
CA SER A 139 3.80 -11.18 -19.16
C SER A 139 2.49 -10.42 -19.38
N ASP A 140 1.73 -10.21 -18.31
CA ASP A 140 0.36 -9.69 -18.40
C ASP A 140 0.32 -8.16 -18.19
N LEU A 141 1.45 -7.53 -17.87
CA LEU A 141 1.53 -6.09 -17.53
C LEU A 141 1.20 -5.13 -18.69
N ALA A 142 1.21 -5.62 -19.93
CA ALA A 142 0.80 -4.83 -21.10
C ALA A 142 -0.73 -4.75 -21.25
N ASP A 143 -1.46 -5.65 -20.61
CA ASP A 143 -2.93 -5.74 -20.61
C ASP A 143 -3.39 -6.32 -19.26
N PRO A 144 -3.34 -5.54 -18.17
CA PRO A 144 -3.42 -6.02 -16.79
C PRO A 144 -4.84 -6.25 -16.25
N VAL A 145 -5.86 -5.67 -16.91
CA VAL A 145 -7.22 -5.59 -16.37
C VAL A 145 -7.78 -6.99 -16.14
N GLY A 146 -8.25 -7.25 -14.90
CA GLY A 146 -8.81 -8.55 -14.52
C GLY A 146 -7.79 -9.68 -14.30
N LYS A 147 -6.48 -9.43 -14.44
CA LYS A 147 -5.44 -10.48 -14.37
C LYS A 147 -4.66 -10.51 -13.07
N ALA A 148 -4.72 -9.46 -12.26
CA ALA A 148 -4.14 -9.49 -10.92
C ALA A 148 -4.98 -10.37 -10.00
N GLN A 149 -4.32 -11.08 -9.10
CA GLN A 149 -4.95 -11.96 -8.12
C GLN A 149 -4.55 -11.55 -6.71
N ARG A 150 -5.52 -11.26 -5.84
CA ARG A 150 -5.29 -10.98 -4.42
C ARG A 150 -5.21 -12.28 -3.62
N TRP A 151 -4.54 -12.21 -2.48
CA TRP A 151 -4.38 -13.33 -1.55
C TRP A 151 -5.71 -13.69 -0.87
N ASN A 152 -6.06 -14.99 -0.81
CA ASN A 152 -7.29 -15.48 -0.16
C ASN A 152 -7.07 -16.12 1.23
N GLY A 153 -5.84 -16.08 1.77
CA GLY A 153 -5.46 -16.81 2.99
C GLY A 153 -4.64 -18.08 2.72
N LYS A 154 -4.64 -18.60 1.48
CA LYS A 154 -3.96 -19.84 1.08
C LYS A 154 -3.17 -19.70 -0.22
N ASN A 155 -3.69 -18.95 -1.18
CA ASN A 155 -3.03 -18.67 -2.46
C ASN A 155 -3.56 -17.35 -3.06
N PHE A 156 -2.91 -16.89 -4.13
CA PHE A 156 -3.39 -15.76 -4.93
C PHE A 156 -4.48 -16.25 -5.90
N ALA A 157 -5.74 -16.03 -5.55
CA ALA A 157 -6.88 -16.51 -6.33
C ALA A 157 -8.12 -15.59 -6.27
N ILE A 158 -8.12 -14.57 -5.41
CA ILE A 158 -9.20 -13.57 -5.43
C ILE A 158 -9.01 -12.68 -6.65
N ALA A 159 -10.09 -12.37 -7.36
CA ALA A 159 -10.06 -11.47 -8.50
C ALA A 159 -9.52 -10.06 -8.13
N SER A 160 -9.09 -9.30 -9.13
CA SER A 160 -8.53 -7.95 -8.96
C SER A 160 -9.47 -6.98 -8.24
N ASP A 161 -10.78 -7.21 -8.33
CA ASP A 161 -11.86 -6.43 -7.74
C ASP A 161 -12.50 -7.04 -6.48
N GLY A 162 -12.05 -8.25 -6.08
CA GLY A 162 -12.54 -8.94 -4.90
C GLY A 162 -11.83 -8.55 -3.60
N ALA A 163 -12.35 -9.01 -2.45
CA ALA A 163 -11.72 -8.80 -1.14
C ALA A 163 -10.63 -9.82 -0.85
N GLY A 164 -9.38 -9.35 -0.79
CA GLY A 164 -8.24 -10.15 -0.33
C GLY A 164 -8.17 -10.21 1.20
N LEU A 165 -7.29 -11.08 1.71
CA LEU A 165 -6.92 -11.08 3.12
C LEU A 165 -5.58 -10.36 3.34
N PRO A 166 -5.53 -9.37 4.25
CA PRO A 166 -4.29 -8.68 4.61
C PRO A 166 -3.27 -9.58 5.30
N VAL A 167 -2.01 -9.14 5.30
CA VAL A 167 -0.93 -9.82 6.05
C VAL A 167 -1.17 -9.66 7.54
N SER A 168 -1.52 -10.75 8.21
CA SER A 168 -2.02 -10.71 9.59
C SER A 168 -1.01 -10.17 10.60
N SER A 169 0.28 -10.45 10.43
CA SER A 169 1.34 -9.98 11.35
C SER A 169 1.57 -8.47 11.30
N LEU A 170 1.17 -7.80 10.21
CA LEU A 170 1.30 -6.36 10.05
C LEU A 170 0.15 -5.59 10.70
N ARG A 171 -0.91 -6.29 11.12
CA ARG A 171 -2.10 -5.66 11.72
C ARG A 171 -1.87 -5.35 13.19
N ILE A 172 -2.14 -4.10 13.57
CA ILE A 172 -2.12 -3.69 14.98
C ILE A 172 -3.30 -4.33 15.70
N ALA A 173 -3.06 -5.02 16.81
CA ALA A 173 -4.13 -5.65 17.57
C ALA A 173 -5.09 -4.62 18.18
N LEU A 174 -6.38 -4.97 18.31
CA LEU A 174 -7.40 -4.09 18.91
C LEU A 174 -6.99 -3.60 20.31
N LYS A 175 -6.39 -4.48 21.12
CA LYS A 175 -5.90 -4.15 22.48
C LYS A 175 -4.82 -3.06 22.50
N ASP A 176 -4.10 -2.87 21.40
CA ASP A 176 -3.01 -1.89 21.26
C ASP A 176 -3.50 -0.59 20.56
N GLY A 177 -4.81 -0.46 20.36
CA GLY A 177 -5.47 0.65 19.67
C GLY A 177 -5.61 0.45 18.17
N GLY A 178 -5.39 -0.77 17.67
CA GLY A 178 -5.73 -1.14 16.29
C GLY A 178 -7.22 -0.95 16.01
N GLY A 179 -7.57 -0.64 14.77
CA GLY A 179 -8.98 -0.48 14.39
C GLY A 179 -9.20 -0.17 12.91
N PRO A 180 -10.45 0.11 12.53
CA PRO A 180 -10.84 0.41 11.15
C PRO A 180 -10.23 1.72 10.64
N ALA A 181 -9.79 1.75 9.38
CA ALA A 181 -9.29 2.93 8.69
C ALA A 181 -10.36 4.02 8.50
N SER A 182 -11.63 3.63 8.56
CA SER A 182 -12.78 4.53 8.58
C SER A 182 -12.96 5.27 9.92
N SER A 183 -12.21 4.90 10.96
CA SER A 183 -12.21 5.57 12.27
C SER A 183 -11.17 6.70 12.33
N PRO A 184 -11.51 7.86 12.95
CA PRO A 184 -10.57 8.97 13.13
C PRO A 184 -9.51 8.71 14.22
N THR A 185 -9.66 7.66 15.05
CA THR A 185 -8.78 7.40 16.20
C THR A 185 -8.10 6.04 16.15
N ALA A 186 -8.43 5.21 15.17
CA ALA A 186 -7.82 3.89 15.03
C ALA A 186 -6.37 3.98 14.56
N LYS A 187 -5.58 2.98 14.98
CA LYS A 187 -4.20 2.82 14.52
C LYS A 187 -4.11 1.69 13.49
N TYR A 188 -3.29 1.89 12.47
CA TYR A 188 -2.97 0.85 11.48
C TYR A 188 -1.68 1.21 10.74
N HIS A 189 -1.00 0.20 10.18
CA HIS A 189 0.14 0.41 9.29
C HIS A 189 -0.32 0.61 7.86
N TRP A 190 0.38 1.46 7.12
CA TRP A 190 0.05 1.79 5.73
C TRP A 190 1.28 2.30 4.98
N GLY A 191 1.13 2.48 3.66
CA GLY A 191 2.20 2.97 2.79
C GLY A 191 3.42 2.03 2.77
N PRO A 192 3.24 0.75 2.43
CA PRO A 192 4.34 -0.21 2.38
C PRO A 192 5.43 0.25 1.41
N SER A 193 6.67 -0.13 1.70
CA SER A 193 7.83 0.11 0.85
C SER A 193 8.77 -1.08 0.95
N VAL A 194 8.78 -1.92 -0.07
CA VAL A 194 9.41 -3.25 -0.04
C VAL A 194 10.66 -3.29 -0.90
N SER A 195 11.72 -3.87 -0.35
CA SER A 195 13.00 -4.07 -1.03
C SER A 195 13.58 -5.44 -0.68
N TRP A 196 14.28 -6.08 -1.63
CA TRP A 196 15.14 -7.21 -1.30
C TRP A 196 16.44 -6.71 -0.69
N ASN A 197 16.88 -7.27 0.44
CA ASN A 197 18.17 -6.97 1.04
C ASN A 197 19.18 -8.09 0.75
N ASN A 198 20.22 -7.79 -0.05
CA ASN A 198 21.21 -8.79 -0.45
C ASN A 198 22.13 -9.24 0.68
N TYR A 199 22.37 -8.38 1.67
CA TYR A 199 23.20 -8.71 2.82
C TYR A 199 22.47 -9.65 3.78
N LEU A 200 21.19 -9.40 4.06
CA LEU A 200 20.37 -10.25 4.92
C LEU A 200 19.83 -11.49 4.21
N LYS A 201 19.67 -11.43 2.88
CA LYS A 201 18.96 -12.44 2.06
C LYS A 201 17.49 -12.57 2.46
N CYS A 202 16.84 -11.43 2.66
CA CYS A 202 15.42 -11.36 2.99
C CYS A 202 14.77 -10.11 2.37
N TRP A 203 13.45 -10.11 2.32
CA TRP A 203 12.67 -8.90 2.04
C TRP A 203 12.59 -8.01 3.28
N VAL A 204 12.66 -6.71 3.05
CA VAL A 204 12.50 -5.66 4.07
C VAL A 204 11.33 -4.79 3.64
N MET A 205 10.39 -4.54 4.54
CA MET A 205 9.28 -3.62 4.34
C MET A 205 9.35 -2.48 5.34
N LEU A 206 9.32 -1.25 4.85
CA LEU A 206 9.01 -0.08 5.67
C LEU A 206 7.53 0.27 5.55
N MET A 207 6.97 0.82 6.62
CA MET A 207 5.58 1.30 6.65
C MET A 207 5.43 2.46 7.63
N ALA A 208 4.49 3.36 7.35
CA ALA A 208 4.07 4.39 8.31
C ALA A 208 2.96 3.84 9.21
N LYS A 209 2.76 4.46 10.38
CA LYS A 209 1.65 4.15 11.27
C LYS A 209 0.70 5.34 11.36
N ALA A 210 -0.58 5.12 11.08
CA ALA A 210 -1.64 6.09 11.37
C ALA A 210 -2.03 6.01 12.85
N GLU A 211 -2.30 7.14 13.47
CA GLU A 211 -2.67 7.32 14.88
C GLU A 211 -3.79 8.36 15.07
N GLY A 212 -4.28 8.95 13.98
CA GLY A 212 -5.31 9.98 14.01
C GLY A 212 -5.88 10.26 12.63
N PRO A 213 -6.80 11.25 12.51
CA PRO A 213 -7.44 11.57 11.25
C PRO A 213 -6.41 12.10 10.24
N SER A 214 -6.66 11.91 8.94
CA SER A 214 -5.75 12.36 7.88
C SER A 214 -4.36 11.74 7.93
N TRP A 215 -4.27 10.43 8.14
CA TRP A 215 -2.99 9.69 8.15
C TRP A 215 -1.95 10.24 9.13
N LYS A 216 -2.39 10.93 10.19
CA LYS A 216 -1.48 11.50 11.18
C LYS A 216 -0.72 10.38 11.89
N GLY A 217 0.58 10.55 12.05
CA GLY A 217 1.43 9.63 12.81
C GLY A 217 2.90 9.99 12.63
N GLY A 218 3.65 9.91 13.72
CA GLY A 218 5.05 10.34 13.79
C GLY A 218 6.06 9.20 13.66
N SER A 219 5.65 7.99 13.31
CA SER A 219 6.51 6.80 13.36
C SER A 219 6.58 6.00 12.06
N ILE A 220 7.76 5.43 11.82
CA ILE A 220 8.07 4.48 10.75
C ILE A 220 8.40 3.13 11.39
N TYR A 221 7.89 2.06 10.81
CA TYR A 221 8.09 0.69 11.22
C TYR A 221 8.82 -0.11 10.14
N ILE A 222 9.47 -1.19 10.54
CA ILE A 222 10.19 -2.14 9.69
C ILE A 222 9.71 -3.57 9.96
N SER A 223 9.58 -4.38 8.91
CA SER A 223 9.24 -5.81 9.00
C SER A 223 10.05 -6.60 7.96
N TYR A 224 10.28 -7.88 8.22
CA TYR A 224 11.13 -8.76 7.43
C TYR A 224 10.39 -10.00 6.96
N ASN A 225 10.73 -10.49 5.77
CA ASN A 225 10.29 -11.80 5.30
C ASN A 225 11.49 -12.57 4.73
N THR A 226 11.83 -13.69 5.36
CA THR A 226 13.05 -14.47 5.04
C THR A 226 12.87 -15.42 3.85
N ASN A 227 11.65 -15.56 3.34
CA ASN A 227 11.36 -16.40 2.19
C ASN A 227 11.70 -15.66 0.89
N ALA A 228 12.67 -16.18 0.14
CA ALA A 228 13.08 -15.59 -1.14
C ALA A 228 11.98 -15.68 -2.22
N ASP A 229 11.17 -16.74 -2.21
CA ASP A 229 9.99 -16.90 -3.05
C ASP A 229 8.73 -16.54 -2.25
N LEU A 230 8.06 -15.45 -2.63
CA LEU A 230 6.83 -15.00 -1.99
C LEU A 230 5.58 -15.80 -2.41
N GLY A 231 5.67 -16.60 -3.47
CA GLY A 231 4.56 -17.35 -4.06
C GLY A 231 4.39 -18.77 -3.58
N GLU A 232 5.41 -19.35 -2.94
CA GLU A 232 5.36 -20.70 -2.39
C GLU A 232 4.57 -20.73 -1.06
N GLY A 233 3.68 -21.72 -0.91
CA GLY A 233 2.93 -21.93 0.32
C GLY A 233 2.27 -20.66 0.87
N ASN A 234 2.51 -20.36 2.15
CA ASN A 234 2.08 -19.16 2.86
C ASN A 234 3.19 -18.09 2.93
N ASN A 235 4.29 -18.21 2.18
CA ASN A 235 5.46 -17.33 2.31
C ASN A 235 5.11 -15.84 2.25
N SER A 236 4.13 -15.46 1.42
CA SER A 236 3.62 -14.07 1.33
C SER A 236 3.10 -13.49 2.66
N GLN A 237 2.73 -14.34 3.62
CA GLN A 237 2.16 -13.96 4.91
C GLN A 237 3.18 -13.99 6.05
N GLU A 238 4.36 -14.57 5.84
CA GLU A 238 5.39 -14.79 6.87
C GLU A 238 6.27 -13.55 7.10
N TRP A 239 5.62 -12.40 7.23
CA TRP A 239 6.27 -11.16 7.64
C TRP A 239 6.42 -11.14 9.17
N SER A 240 7.57 -10.68 9.66
CA SER A 240 7.78 -10.45 11.09
C SER A 240 6.81 -9.40 11.64
N GLU A 241 6.54 -9.44 12.94
CA GLU A 241 5.85 -8.32 13.59
C GLU A 241 6.62 -7.01 13.33
N PRO A 242 5.92 -5.89 13.01
CA PRO A 242 6.57 -4.63 12.75
C PRO A 242 7.30 -4.07 13.98
N GLU A 243 8.57 -3.75 13.81
CA GLU A 243 9.40 -3.07 14.81
C GLU A 243 9.45 -1.57 14.53
N MET A 244 9.40 -0.73 15.56
CA MET A 244 9.51 0.71 15.38
C MET A 244 10.95 1.08 15.02
N LEU A 245 11.13 1.70 13.85
CA LEU A 245 12.43 2.10 13.32
C LEU A 245 12.76 3.56 13.64
N LEU A 246 11.78 4.44 13.55
CA LEU A 246 11.94 5.88 13.78
C LEU A 246 10.68 6.45 14.41
N GLU A 247 10.86 7.40 15.33
CA GLU A 247 9.80 8.23 15.88
C GLU A 247 10.21 9.72 15.84
N LYS A 248 9.31 10.58 15.35
CA LYS A 248 9.41 12.04 15.38
C LYS A 248 8.14 12.59 16.06
N PRO A 249 8.12 12.72 17.39
CA PRO A 249 6.95 13.19 18.12
C PRO A 249 6.47 14.56 17.65
N GLY A 250 5.15 14.72 17.44
CA GLY A 250 4.54 15.97 16.96
C GLY A 250 4.67 16.21 15.45
N HIS A 251 5.37 15.34 14.73
CA HIS A 251 5.46 15.38 13.27
C HIS A 251 4.47 14.40 12.64
N ILE A 252 4.25 14.55 11.33
CA ILE A 252 3.59 13.56 10.48
C ILE A 252 4.64 13.01 9.52
N VAL A 253 4.92 11.70 9.56
CA VAL A 253 5.92 11.05 8.69
C VAL A 253 5.27 10.07 7.73
N TRP A 254 5.45 10.28 6.43
CA TRP A 254 4.81 9.46 5.38
C TRP A 254 5.84 8.88 4.39
N TYR A 255 5.40 7.85 3.66
CA TYR A 255 6.10 7.29 2.50
C TYR A 255 7.59 6.99 2.75
N PRO A 256 7.89 6.14 3.75
CA PRO A 256 9.26 5.71 3.97
C PRO A 256 9.77 4.92 2.77
N SER A 257 11.03 5.09 2.41
CA SER A 257 11.70 4.28 1.39
C SER A 257 13.18 4.17 1.66
N LEU A 258 13.77 3.06 1.25
CA LEU A 258 15.20 2.85 1.32
C LEU A 258 15.81 3.11 -0.06
N GLN A 259 16.94 3.80 -0.06
CA GLN A 259 17.73 4.07 -1.26
C GLN A 259 19.16 3.57 -1.06
N PRO A 260 19.84 3.10 -2.11
CA PRO A 260 21.26 2.76 -2.03
C PRO A 260 22.10 3.98 -1.62
N MET A 261 23.28 3.73 -1.07
CA MET A 261 24.28 4.74 -0.72
C MET A 261 24.94 5.41 -1.95
N ASN A 262 24.76 4.83 -3.14
CA ASN A 262 25.29 5.30 -4.43
C ASN A 262 26.83 5.25 -4.49
N THR A 263 27.43 4.21 -3.88
CA THR A 263 28.87 3.96 -4.00
C THR A 263 29.20 3.23 -5.30
N LYS A 264 30.48 3.21 -5.70
CA LYS A 264 30.93 2.45 -6.89
C LYS A 264 30.62 0.95 -6.77
N GLU A 265 30.74 0.39 -5.57
CA GLU A 265 30.45 -1.02 -5.29
C GLU A 265 28.95 -1.32 -5.47
N GLU A 266 28.08 -0.49 -4.92
CA GLU A 266 26.63 -0.67 -5.05
C GLU A 266 26.15 -0.49 -6.50
N ALA A 267 26.77 0.45 -7.23
CA ALA A 267 26.52 0.62 -8.67
C ALA A 267 26.93 -0.63 -9.46
N ALA A 268 28.08 -1.23 -9.13
CA ALA A 268 28.54 -2.49 -9.74
C ALA A 268 27.58 -3.66 -9.44
N ASN A 269 27.00 -3.68 -8.25
CA ASN A 269 25.98 -4.67 -7.84
C ASN A 269 24.55 -4.33 -8.30
N LYS A 270 24.36 -3.21 -9.02
CA LYS A 270 23.05 -2.74 -9.50
C LYS A 270 22.02 -2.59 -8.37
N PHE A 271 22.43 -2.10 -7.21
CA PHE A 271 21.50 -1.81 -6.13
C PHE A 271 20.60 -0.61 -6.48
N THR A 272 19.35 -0.72 -6.05
CA THR A 272 18.25 0.23 -6.30
C THR A 272 17.33 0.26 -5.09
N SER A 273 16.29 1.08 -5.11
CA SER A 273 15.27 1.11 -4.04
C SER A 273 14.53 -0.22 -3.84
N VAL A 274 14.54 -1.14 -4.80
CA VAL A 274 13.92 -2.47 -4.67
C VAL A 274 14.93 -3.59 -4.43
N ASN A 275 16.23 -3.28 -4.46
CA ASN A 275 17.32 -4.24 -4.33
C ASN A 275 18.51 -3.58 -3.62
N LEU A 276 18.68 -3.83 -2.33
CA LEU A 276 19.58 -3.10 -1.43
C LEU A 276 20.80 -3.94 -1.00
N GLY A 277 21.81 -3.24 -0.48
CA GLY A 277 22.97 -3.82 0.20
C GLY A 277 22.86 -3.81 1.73
N GLN A 278 24.01 -3.85 2.40
CA GLN A 278 24.10 -3.81 3.86
C GLN A 278 23.73 -2.43 4.44
N LYS A 279 23.96 -1.35 3.68
CA LYS A 279 23.62 0.02 4.10
C LYS A 279 22.61 0.61 3.14
N ALA A 280 21.71 1.45 3.66
CA ALA A 280 20.72 2.17 2.86
C ALA A 280 20.38 3.52 3.50
N ARG A 281 20.11 4.54 2.70
CA ARG A 281 19.56 5.81 3.18
C ARG A 281 18.06 5.67 3.38
N LEU A 282 17.57 6.15 4.53
CA LEU A 282 16.15 6.27 4.79
C LEU A 282 15.62 7.58 4.23
N PHE A 283 14.71 7.50 3.26
CA PHE A 283 13.94 8.64 2.77
C PHE A 283 12.53 8.58 3.34
N PHE A 284 11.99 9.72 3.75
CA PHE A 284 10.60 9.85 4.19
C PHE A 284 10.12 11.29 4.03
N LYS A 285 8.82 11.47 3.87
CA LYS A 285 8.18 12.79 3.90
C LYS A 285 7.97 13.18 5.37
N ASP A 286 8.47 14.34 5.77
CA ASP A 286 8.29 14.89 7.11
C ASP A 286 7.39 16.12 7.04
N GLN A 287 6.31 16.15 7.80
CA GLN A 287 5.38 17.28 7.82
C GLN A 287 5.29 17.88 9.21
N TYR A 288 5.67 19.14 9.31
CA TYR A 288 5.77 19.87 10.56
C TYR A 288 5.73 21.38 10.30
N ASN A 289 5.04 22.14 11.15
CA ASN A 289 4.91 23.60 11.05
C ASN A 289 4.55 24.12 9.64
N GLY A 290 3.60 23.46 8.98
CA GLY A 290 3.12 23.83 7.63
C GLY A 290 4.09 23.49 6.49
N LYS A 291 5.23 22.86 6.79
CA LYS A 291 6.18 22.36 5.79
C LYS A 291 5.96 20.86 5.56
N SER A 292 6.40 20.38 4.40
CA SER A 292 6.21 18.98 3.98
C SER A 292 7.40 18.44 3.15
N PRO A 293 8.68 18.63 3.57
CA PRO A 293 9.84 18.15 2.82
C PRO A 293 9.96 16.62 2.77
N TYR A 294 10.69 16.11 1.76
CA TYR A 294 11.30 14.79 1.83
C TYR A 294 12.70 14.91 2.44
N LEU A 295 12.98 14.08 3.44
CA LEU A 295 14.23 14.08 4.21
C LEU A 295 14.98 12.76 4.01
N SER A 296 16.30 12.80 4.16
CA SER A 296 17.17 11.62 4.16
C SER A 296 18.25 11.71 5.25
N GLU A 297 17.80 11.93 6.49
CA GLU A 297 18.66 12.23 7.65
C GLU A 297 19.38 11.00 8.23
N TYR A 298 18.89 9.79 7.92
CA TYR A 298 19.35 8.54 8.53
C TYR A 298 19.93 7.58 7.49
N ILE A 299 20.94 6.83 7.92
CA ILE A 299 21.47 5.66 7.22
C ILE A 299 21.17 4.44 8.08
N LEU A 300 20.53 3.44 7.50
CA LEU A 300 20.37 2.12 8.10
C LEU A 300 21.59 1.28 7.77
N GLU A 301 22.07 0.53 8.75
CA GLU A 301 23.06 -0.53 8.58
C GLU A 301 22.46 -1.83 9.11
N PHE A 302 22.31 -2.79 8.21
CA PHE A 302 21.76 -4.11 8.52
C PHE A 302 22.85 -5.00 9.09
N SER A 303 22.53 -5.73 10.16
CA SER A 303 23.38 -6.74 10.78
C SER A 303 22.64 -8.07 10.83
N ARG A 304 23.40 -9.18 10.75
CA ARG A 304 22.88 -10.50 11.08
C ARG A 304 23.17 -10.76 12.54
N ASN A 305 22.16 -11.10 13.33
CA ASN A 305 22.40 -11.64 14.67
C ASN A 305 23.11 -12.99 14.50
N GLN A 306 24.22 -13.18 15.21
CA GLN A 306 24.95 -14.45 15.25
C GLN A 306 24.15 -15.51 16.00
#